data_AF-A0A6G7X6B7-F1
#
_entry.id   AF-A0A6G7X6B7-F1
#
_cell.length_a   1.000
_cell.length_b   1.000
_cell.length_c   1.000
_cell.angle_alpha   90.00
_cell.angle_beta   90.00
_cell.angle_gamma   90.00
#
_symmetry.space_group_name_H-M   'P 1'
#
loop_
_entity.id
_entity.type
_entity.pdbx_description
1 polymer ?
#
loop_
_entity_poly.entity_id
_entity_poly.type
_entity_poly.pdbx_seq_one_letter_code
_entity_poly.pdbx_strand_id
1 'polypeptide(L)'
;MKAAIITLSIAIFALAGNINNAFSKDNFYKNEEINKAGQITKTTVCTGEDGKNLTPVKQFENKYDNNGKIHERILSVWDSRQSQWNANKKYQYEYTSDGQLQMLSYTTFNDSKNVWEGEIKYAMYIYNSEGNLLLVDYFNIENKDYEALASDFSIK
;
A
#
# COMPACT_ATOMS: atom_id res chain seq x y z
N MET A 1 24.73 8.91 -2.25
CA MET A 1 23.67 7.88 -2.36
C MET A 1 24.34 6.55 -2.63
N LYS A 2 24.15 5.54 -1.78
CA LYS A 2 24.57 4.16 -2.09
C LYS A 2 23.34 3.45 -2.64
N ALA A 3 23.29 3.23 -3.95
CA ALA A 3 22.27 2.39 -4.56
C ALA A 3 22.68 0.93 -4.33
N ALA A 4 21.98 0.23 -3.45
CA ALA A 4 22.09 -1.22 -3.32
C ALA A 4 21.01 -1.84 -4.23
N ILE A 5 21.40 -2.35 -5.39
CA ILE A 5 20.51 -3.15 -6.23
C ILE A 5 20.40 -4.51 -5.56
N ILE A 6 19.39 -4.69 -4.71
CA ILE A 6 19.09 -5.98 -4.07
C ILE A 6 18.19 -6.76 -5.03
N THR A 7 18.77 -7.66 -5.82
CA THR A 7 18.03 -8.62 -6.63
C THR A 7 17.32 -9.61 -5.71
N LEU A 8 16.01 -9.44 -5.54
CA LEU A 8 15.14 -10.37 -4.82
C LEU A 8 14.00 -10.76 -5.75
N SER A 9 14.10 -11.94 -6.35
CA SER A 9 13.01 -12.64 -7.04
C SER A 9 11.99 -13.07 -6.00
N ILE A 10 10.94 -12.27 -5.80
CA ILE A 10 9.83 -12.61 -4.90
C ILE A 10 8.64 -13.04 -5.75
N ALA A 11 8.24 -14.30 -5.60
CA ALA A 11 6.90 -14.75 -5.94
C ALA A 11 5.91 -14.07 -4.99
N ILE A 12 5.04 -13.20 -5.53
CA ILE A 12 4.02 -12.50 -4.75
C ILE A 12 2.94 -13.52 -4.36
N PHE A 13 2.84 -13.84 -3.07
CA PHE A 13 1.68 -14.56 -2.53
C PHE A 13 0.55 -13.58 -2.19
N ALA A 14 -0.53 -13.71 -2.97
CA ALA A 14 -1.96 -13.59 -2.66
C ALA A 14 -2.48 -12.39 -1.83
N LEU A 15 -3.25 -11.53 -2.51
CA LEU A 15 -4.60 -11.21 -2.04
C LEU A 15 -5.55 -12.06 -2.89
N ALA A 16 -6.36 -12.89 -2.24
CA ALA A 16 -7.21 -13.89 -2.86
C ALA A 16 -8.20 -13.27 -3.87
N GLY A 17 -8.08 -13.70 -5.12
CA GLY A 17 -9.02 -13.48 -6.21
C GLY A 17 -8.58 -14.38 -7.37
N ASN A 18 -9.46 -15.29 -7.79
CA ASN A 18 -9.23 -16.26 -8.86
C ASN A 18 -8.48 -15.66 -10.07
N ILE A 19 -7.32 -16.22 -10.40
CA ILE A 19 -6.66 -16.00 -11.69
C ILE A 19 -6.36 -17.35 -12.32
N ASN A 20 -7.29 -17.83 -13.14
CA ASN A 20 -6.97 -18.70 -14.25
C ASN A 20 -6.63 -17.79 -15.45
N ASN A 21 -5.49 -18.09 -16.09
CA ASN A 21 -5.00 -17.63 -17.39
C ASN A 21 -3.90 -16.55 -17.44
N ALA A 22 -2.89 -16.90 -18.24
CA ALA A 22 -1.77 -16.11 -18.76
C ALA A 22 -0.66 -15.74 -17.76
N PHE A 23 0.22 -16.70 -17.45
CA PHE A 23 1.57 -16.36 -17.00
C PHE A 23 2.32 -15.75 -18.18
N SER A 24 2.49 -14.43 -18.21
CA SER A 24 3.60 -13.86 -18.95
C SER A 24 4.90 -14.32 -18.28
N LYS A 25 5.89 -14.67 -19.08
CA LYS A 25 7.21 -15.16 -18.65
C LYS A 25 8.08 -14.00 -18.10
N ASP A 26 7.46 -12.95 -17.58
CA ASP A 26 8.19 -11.73 -17.24
C ASP A 26 8.73 -11.84 -15.82
N ASN A 27 10.04 -11.65 -15.68
CA ASN A 27 10.66 -11.59 -14.37
C ASN A 27 10.34 -10.23 -13.73
N PHE A 28 10.05 -10.23 -12.42
CA PHE A 28 9.90 -9.01 -11.65
C PHE A 28 11.17 -8.71 -10.86
N TYR A 29 11.53 -7.43 -10.84
CA TYR A 29 12.68 -6.88 -10.15
C TYR A 29 12.21 -5.79 -9.20
N LYS A 30 12.88 -5.63 -8.06
CA LYS A 30 12.61 -4.53 -7.14
C LYS A 30 13.87 -3.74 -6.83
N ASN A 31 13.68 -2.44 -6.63
CA ASN A 31 14.67 -1.54 -6.08
C ASN A 31 14.09 -0.86 -4.83
N GLU A 32 14.86 -0.81 -3.76
CA GLU A 32 14.44 -0.24 -2.48
C GLU A 32 15.36 0.94 -2.12
N GLU A 33 14.75 2.09 -1.84
CA GLU A 33 15.45 3.25 -1.30
C GLU A 33 15.24 3.32 0.21
N ILE A 34 16.35 3.34 0.93
CA ILE A 34 16.39 3.22 2.38
C ILE A 34 16.90 4.54 2.98
N ASN A 35 16.20 5.05 4.00
CA ASN A 35 16.63 6.27 4.69
C ASN A 35 17.78 5.99 5.69
N LYS A 36 18.27 7.05 6.36
CA LYS A 36 19.36 6.93 7.34
C LYS A 36 19.02 6.04 8.55
N ALA A 37 17.74 5.86 8.86
CA ALA A 37 17.25 5.01 9.95
C ALA A 37 17.07 3.54 9.52
N GLY A 38 17.40 3.19 8.27
CA GLY A 38 17.25 1.82 7.77
C GLY A 38 15.84 1.48 7.28
N GLN A 39 14.95 2.47 7.17
CA GLN A 39 13.56 2.25 6.74
C GLN A 39 13.42 2.38 5.22
N ILE A 40 12.66 1.48 4.60
CA ILE A 40 12.38 1.49 3.16
C ILE A 40 11.38 2.61 2.86
N THR A 41 11.87 3.73 2.34
CA THR A 41 11.04 4.89 1.97
C THR A 41 10.39 4.75 0.61
N LYS A 42 11.00 3.98 -0.30
CA LYS A 42 10.48 3.80 -1.66
C LYS A 42 10.82 2.41 -2.17
N THR A 43 9.87 1.76 -2.82
CA THR A 43 10.06 0.49 -3.52
C THR A 43 9.58 0.64 -4.95
N THR A 44 10.47 0.50 -5.92
CA THR A 44 10.12 0.48 -7.35
C THR A 44 10.14 -0.96 -7.83
N VAL A 45 9.05 -1.40 -8.47
CA VAL A 45 8.93 -2.71 -9.10
C VAL A 45 9.00 -2.54 -10.60
N CYS A 46 9.87 -3.31 -11.24
CA CYS A 46 10.06 -3.34 -12.68
C CYS A 46 9.85 -4.75 -13.22
N THR A 47 9.65 -4.86 -14.52
CA THR A 47 9.55 -6.13 -15.24
C THR A 47 10.46 -6.14 -16.47
N GLY A 48 10.93 -7.31 -16.87
CA GLY A 48 11.75 -7.49 -18.07
C GLY A 48 12.28 -8.92 -18.20
N GLU A 49 12.86 -9.25 -19.35
CA GLU A 49 13.31 -10.62 -19.65
C GLU A 49 14.59 -10.98 -18.87
N ASP A 50 15.64 -10.14 -18.96
CA ASP A 50 17.00 -10.49 -18.54
C ASP A 50 17.67 -9.45 -17.61
N GLY A 51 16.90 -8.67 -16.86
CA GLY A 51 17.44 -7.69 -15.90
C GLY A 51 18.10 -6.45 -16.52
N LYS A 52 18.26 -6.39 -17.84
CA LYS A 52 18.92 -5.29 -18.58
C LYS A 52 17.95 -4.25 -19.16
N ASN A 53 16.76 -4.70 -19.56
CA ASN A 53 15.72 -3.85 -20.15
C ASN A 53 14.50 -3.83 -19.23
N LEU A 54 14.64 -3.15 -18.10
CA LEU A 54 13.61 -3.10 -17.07
C LEU A 54 12.62 -1.99 -17.35
N THR A 55 11.35 -2.36 -17.45
CA THR A 55 10.23 -1.42 -17.53
C THR A 55 9.62 -1.26 -16.14
N PRO A 56 9.48 -0.04 -15.60
CA PRO A 56 8.79 0.17 -14.34
C PRO A 56 7.31 -0.23 -14.44
N VAL A 57 6.76 -0.75 -13.34
CA VAL A 57 5.37 -1.22 -13.28
C VAL A 57 4.62 -0.47 -12.19
N LYS A 58 5.16 -0.47 -10.96
CA LYS A 58 4.56 0.17 -9.80
C LYS A 58 5.61 0.67 -8.83
N GLN A 59 5.27 1.71 -8.09
CA GLN A 59 6.09 2.26 -7.03
C GLN A 59 5.28 2.39 -5.74
N PHE A 60 5.93 2.10 -4.63
CA PHE A 60 5.39 2.33 -3.29
C PHE A 60 6.25 3.37 -2.58
N GLU A 61 5.63 4.38 -1.98
CA GLU A 61 6.30 5.37 -1.14
C GLU A 61 5.75 5.28 0.28
N ASN A 62 6.62 5.07 1.26
CA ASN A 62 6.26 4.89 2.66
C ASN A 62 6.62 6.13 3.47
N LYS A 63 5.71 6.55 4.35
CA LYS A 63 5.99 7.51 5.41
C LYS A 63 5.85 6.83 6.76
N TYR A 64 6.75 7.21 7.67
CA TYR A 64 6.88 6.61 8.97
C TYR A 64 6.51 7.60 10.07
N ASP A 65 5.81 7.11 11.08
CA ASP A 65 5.50 7.89 12.28
C ASP A 65 6.75 8.03 13.18
N ASN A 66 6.59 8.75 14.29
CA ASN A 66 7.67 8.95 15.26
C ASN A 66 8.13 7.66 15.95
N ASN A 67 7.31 6.60 15.92
CA ASN A 67 7.63 5.28 16.47
C ASN A 67 8.28 4.36 15.42
N GLY A 68 8.52 4.87 14.20
CA GLY A 68 9.14 4.16 13.11
C GLY A 68 8.23 3.15 12.41
N LYS A 69 6.91 3.27 12.56
CA LYS A 69 5.92 2.45 11.84
C LYS A 69 5.37 3.19 10.63
N ILE A 70 4.98 2.44 9.60
CA ILE A 70 4.40 3.06 8.40
C ILE A 70 3.04 3.62 8.77
N HIS A 71 2.80 4.91 8.62
CA HIS A 71 1.47 5.50 8.83
C HIS A 71 0.78 5.87 7.51
N GLU A 72 1.55 6.03 6.42
CA GLU A 72 1.03 6.27 5.08
C GLU A 72 1.85 5.49 4.04
N ARG A 73 1.17 4.93 3.04
CA ARG A 73 1.79 4.38 1.84
C ARG A 73 1.06 4.86 0.59
N ILE A 74 1.80 5.40 -0.38
CA ILE A 74 1.27 5.72 -1.72
C ILE A 74 1.69 4.63 -2.69
N LEU A 75 0.73 4.11 -3.46
CA LEU A 75 0.96 3.28 -4.63
C LEU A 75 0.79 4.14 -5.88
N SER A 76 1.81 4.14 -6.73
CA SER A 76 1.79 4.75 -8.05
C SER A 76 2.03 3.70 -9.13
N VAL A 77 1.45 3.89 -10.31
CA VAL A 77 1.59 3.02 -11.48
C VAL A 77 2.33 3.77 -12.58
N TRP A 78 3.21 3.07 -13.30
CA TRP A 78 3.97 3.66 -14.40
C TRP A 78 3.11 3.81 -15.65
N ASP A 79 3.02 5.02 -16.19
CA ASP A 79 2.48 5.27 -17.51
C ASP A 79 3.64 5.31 -18.53
N SER A 80 3.77 4.24 -19.31
CA SER A 80 4.83 4.13 -20.32
C SER A 80 4.65 5.08 -21.50
N ARG A 81 3.44 5.57 -21.76
CA ARG A 81 3.16 6.51 -22.86
C ARG A 81 3.63 7.91 -22.50
N GLN A 82 3.42 8.30 -21.25
CA GLN A 82 3.79 9.62 -20.72
C GLN A 82 5.14 9.61 -20.01
N SER A 83 5.73 8.43 -19.78
CA SER A 83 6.97 8.24 -19.03
C SER A 83 6.93 8.89 -17.64
N GLN A 84 5.84 8.65 -16.91
CA GLN A 84 5.64 9.22 -15.57
C GLN A 84 4.91 8.26 -14.62
N TRP A 85 5.03 8.53 -13.32
CA TRP A 85 4.31 7.83 -12.27
C TRP A 85 2.97 8.52 -11.98
N ASN A 86 1.87 7.79 -12.08
CA ASN A 86 0.55 8.27 -11.70
C ASN A 86 0.14 7.66 -10.36
N ALA A 87 -0.30 8.49 -9.42
CA ALA A 87 -0.83 8.00 -8.16
C ALA A 87 -2.06 7.12 -8.41
N ASN A 88 -2.19 6.02 -7.65
CA ASN A 88 -3.29 5.07 -7.83
C ASN A 88 -4.04 4.83 -6.52
N LYS A 89 -3.32 4.56 -5.43
CA LYS A 89 -3.92 4.32 -4.11
C LYS A 89 -3.11 5.00 -3.02
N LYS A 90 -3.79 5.46 -1.99
CA LYS A 90 -3.21 5.90 -0.73
C LYS A 90 -3.73 5.02 0.37
N TYR A 91 -2.83 4.48 1.17
CA TYR A 91 -3.10 3.65 2.32
C TYR A 91 -2.72 4.42 3.59
N GLN A 92 -3.53 4.31 4.62
CA GLN A 92 -3.19 4.81 5.96
C GLN A 92 -3.27 3.66 6.96
N TYR A 93 -2.37 3.68 7.93
CA TYR A 93 -2.20 2.62 8.90
C TYR A 93 -2.30 3.22 10.30
N GLU A 94 -3.14 2.61 11.11
CA GLU A 94 -3.30 2.97 12.52
C GLU A 94 -3.02 1.76 13.39
N TYR A 95 -2.41 2.02 14.54
CA TYR A 95 -1.91 0.98 15.42
C TYR A 95 -2.49 1.15 16.82
N THR A 96 -2.68 0.03 17.51
CA THR A 96 -2.97 0.03 18.95
C THR A 96 -1.80 0.61 19.74
N SER A 97 -2.03 0.95 21.01
CA SER A 97 -0.98 1.40 21.94
C SER A 97 0.15 0.37 22.08
N ASP A 98 -0.20 -0.91 22.08
CA ASP A 98 0.75 -2.03 22.15
C ASP A 98 1.41 -2.32 20.81
N GLY A 99 0.94 -1.64 19.77
CA GLY A 99 1.63 -1.52 18.51
C GLY A 99 1.20 -2.48 17.42
N GLN A 100 0.09 -3.19 17.62
CA GLN A 100 -0.51 -4.04 16.60
C GLN A 100 -1.26 -3.20 15.58
N LEU A 101 -1.32 -3.63 14.31
CA LEU A 101 -2.09 -2.92 13.29
C LEU A 101 -3.56 -2.99 13.67
N GLN A 102 -4.22 -1.86 13.91
CA GLN A 102 -5.62 -1.80 14.28
C GLN A 102 -6.51 -1.55 13.06
N MET A 103 -6.07 -0.66 12.17
CA MET A 103 -6.85 -0.26 11.01
C MET A 103 -5.95 0.01 9.81
N LEU A 104 -6.38 -0.48 8.65
CA LEU A 104 -5.86 -0.12 7.35
C LEU A 104 -6.99 0.55 6.57
N SER A 105 -6.81 1.80 6.18
CA SER A 105 -7.72 2.47 5.26
C SER A 105 -7.04 2.64 3.90
N TYR A 106 -7.82 2.69 2.82
CA TYR A 106 -7.32 3.15 1.55
C TYR A 106 -8.34 3.92 0.72
N THR A 107 -7.84 4.85 -0.06
CA THR A 107 -8.57 5.61 -1.08
C THR A 107 -7.91 5.44 -2.44
N THR A 108 -8.73 5.49 -3.50
CA THR A 108 -8.28 5.48 -4.89
C THR A 108 -8.04 6.91 -5.37
N PHE A 109 -7.10 7.10 -6.29
CA PHE A 109 -6.92 8.38 -6.98
C PHE A 109 -7.78 8.43 -8.24
N ASN A 110 -8.50 9.53 -8.44
CA ASN A 110 -9.30 9.77 -9.62
C ASN A 110 -8.52 10.63 -10.61
N ASP A 111 -7.88 10.00 -11.59
CA ASP A 111 -7.07 10.68 -12.60
C ASP A 111 -7.87 11.74 -13.37
N SER A 112 -9.14 11.47 -13.70
CA SER A 112 -9.98 12.39 -14.48
C SER A 112 -10.32 13.69 -13.75
N LYS A 113 -10.39 13.63 -12.41
CA LYS A 113 -10.68 14.77 -11.54
C LYS A 113 -9.43 15.31 -10.85
N ASN A 114 -8.29 14.61 -10.96
CA ASN A 114 -7.04 14.91 -10.28
C ASN A 114 -7.19 15.07 -8.75
N VAL A 115 -8.00 14.20 -8.13
CA VAL A 115 -8.27 14.20 -6.68
C VAL A 115 -8.30 12.78 -6.12
N TRP A 116 -8.02 12.63 -4.83
CA TRP A 116 -8.35 11.39 -4.11
C TRP A 116 -9.87 11.26 -4.02
N GLU A 117 -10.38 10.05 -4.26
CA GLU A 117 -11.80 9.77 -4.10
C GLU A 117 -12.22 9.93 -2.64
N GLY A 118 -13.50 10.25 -2.45
CA GLY A 118 -14.07 10.35 -1.12
C GLY A 118 -14.47 9.00 -0.52
N GLU A 119 -14.59 7.96 -1.35
CA GLU A 119 -14.82 6.60 -0.87
C GLU A 119 -13.53 6.07 -0.21
N ILE A 120 -13.64 5.72 1.06
CA ILE A 120 -12.54 5.11 1.82
C ILE A 120 -12.96 3.71 2.19
N LYS A 121 -12.07 2.75 1.92
CA LYS A 121 -12.28 1.34 2.29
C LYS A 121 -11.40 1.01 3.48
N TYR A 122 -11.95 0.27 4.42
CA TYR A 122 -11.32 -0.05 5.68
C TYR A 122 -11.19 -1.56 5.87
N ALA A 123 -10.09 -1.95 6.51
CA ALA A 123 -9.92 -3.24 7.14
C ALA A 123 -9.56 -3.01 8.62
N MET A 124 -10.42 -3.45 9.53
CA MET A 124 -10.20 -3.41 10.97
C MET A 124 -9.71 -4.75 11.46
N TYR A 125 -8.67 -4.74 12.29
CA TYR A 125 -8.02 -5.93 12.83
C TYR A 125 -8.33 -6.01 14.32
N ILE A 126 -9.02 -7.07 14.72
CA ILE A 126 -9.48 -7.27 16.09
C ILE A 126 -8.70 -8.43 16.70
N TYR A 127 -8.12 -8.20 17.87
CA TYR A 127 -7.27 -9.15 18.58
C TYR A 127 -7.92 -9.58 19.90
N ASN A 128 -7.58 -10.77 20.38
CA ASN A 128 -7.91 -11.18 21.74
C ASN A 128 -6.95 -10.54 22.76
N SER A 129 -7.20 -10.77 24.05
CA SER A 129 -6.36 -10.25 25.15
C SER A 129 -4.92 -10.79 25.15
N GLU A 130 -4.64 -11.87 24.43
CA GLU A 130 -3.31 -12.45 24.27
C GLU A 130 -2.57 -11.86 23.05
N GLY A 131 -3.22 -10.97 22.29
CA GLY A 131 -2.67 -10.36 21.08
C GLY A 131 -2.81 -11.21 19.82
N ASN A 132 -3.59 -12.30 19.84
CA ASN A 132 -3.87 -13.14 18.68
C ASN A 132 -4.98 -12.52 17.82
N LEU A 133 -4.80 -12.51 16.49
CA LEU A 133 -5.80 -11.99 15.55
C LEU A 133 -7.05 -12.88 15.59
N LEU A 134 -8.20 -12.29 15.92
CA LEU A 134 -9.50 -12.96 15.93
C LEU A 134 -10.26 -12.76 14.63
N LEU A 135 -10.29 -11.51 14.14
CA LEU A 135 -11.14 -11.11 13.02
C LEU A 135 -10.50 -9.98 12.22
N VAL A 136 -10.75 -10.00 10.91
CA VAL A 136 -10.59 -8.85 10.04
C VAL A 136 -11.95 -8.48 9.49
N ASP A 137 -12.41 -7.26 9.80
CA ASP A 137 -13.69 -6.73 9.32
C ASP A 137 -13.47 -5.69 8.22
N TYR A 138 -14.37 -5.64 7.24
CA TYR A 138 -14.24 -4.81 6.03
C TYR A 138 -15.49 -3.97 5.82
N PHE A 139 -15.31 -2.66 5.65
CA PHE A 139 -16.40 -1.75 5.30
C PHE A 139 -15.92 -0.61 4.41
N ASN A 140 -16.86 -0.03 3.67
CA ASN A 140 -16.63 1.11 2.78
C ASN A 140 -17.46 2.27 3.29
N ILE A 141 -16.85 3.45 3.40
CA ILE A 141 -17.53 4.70 3.73
C ILE A 141 -17.50 5.57 2.49
N GLU A 142 -18.66 5.97 1.98
CA GLU A 142 -18.76 7.01 0.96
C GLU A 142 -18.77 8.38 1.65
N ASN A 143 -18.07 9.37 1.10
CA ASN A 143 -17.93 10.73 1.70
C ASN A 143 -19.25 11.51 1.88
N LYS A 144 -20.41 10.91 1.60
CA LYS A 144 -21.71 11.44 2.00
C LYS A 144 -22.03 11.15 3.48
N ASP A 145 -21.33 10.19 4.09
CA ASP A 145 -21.59 9.70 5.45
C ASP A 145 -20.62 10.28 6.50
N TYR A 146 -19.65 11.11 6.10
CA TYR A 146 -18.62 11.66 7.00
C TYR A 146 -19.21 12.62 8.06
N GLU A 147 -20.35 13.26 7.77
CA GLU A 147 -21.08 14.07 8.77
C GLU A 147 -21.84 13.21 9.80
N ALA A 148 -22.09 11.93 9.52
CA ALA A 148 -22.87 11.04 10.39
C ALA A 148 -22.01 10.16 11.31
N LEU A 149 -20.75 9.87 10.94
CA LEU A 149 -19.91 8.92 11.69
C LEU A 149 -19.03 9.56 12.77
N ALA A 150 -18.84 10.89 12.72
CA ALA A 150 -18.11 11.61 13.76
C ALA A 150 -18.86 11.66 15.12
N SER A 151 -20.17 11.39 15.15
CA SER A 151 -20.96 11.35 16.39
C SER A 151 -20.96 9.99 17.09
N ASP A 152 -20.72 8.89 16.38
CA ASP A 152 -21.06 7.55 16.87
C ASP A 152 -19.87 6.74 17.40
N PHE A 153 -18.64 7.21 17.22
CA PHE A 153 -17.44 6.62 17.83
C PHE A 153 -17.00 7.28 19.16
N SER A 154 -17.86 8.12 19.74
CA SER A 154 -17.69 8.57 21.14
C SER A 154 -18.05 7.42 22.10
N ILE A 155 -17.11 6.52 22.32
CA ILE A 155 -17.21 5.46 23.33
C ILE A 155 -17.36 6.14 24.71
N LYS A 156 -18.49 5.87 25.38
CA LYS A 156 -18.68 6.09 26.81
C LYS A 156 -17.97 5.02 27.63
#